data_AF-A0A2E2MBN9-F1
#
_entry.id   AF-A0A2E2MBN9-F1
#
_cell.length_a   1.000
_cell.length_b   1.000
_cell.length_c   1.000
_cell.angle_alpha   90.00
_cell.angle_beta   90.00
_cell.angle_gamma   90.00
#
_symmetry.space_group_name_H-M   'P 1'
#
loop_
_entity.id
_entity.type
_entity.pdbx_description
1 polymer ?
#
loop_
_entity_poly.entity_id
_entity_poly.type
_entity_poly.pdbx_seq_one_letter_code
_entity_poly.pdbx_strand_id
1 'polypeptide(L)'
;MIDFKNKSVFKLKKNDAYADIVSALLMQGEEIVCAFKSMRDGVVFTDRRIIAVNVQGITGSKRDFTSLPYKNIVAYSVETAGTFDLDSELEIYFSALGQVRFEFTGATPIQHISLLISEAIFGSTAQATRSSGSADGGAPPIPR
;
A
#
# COMPACT_ATOMS: atom_id res chain seq x y z
N MET A 1 11.31 8.02 12.12
CA MET A 1 9.94 7.87 11.62
C MET A 1 9.52 9.16 10.96
N ILE A 2 8.99 9.06 9.75
CA ILE A 2 8.42 10.20 9.04
C ILE A 2 7.36 10.86 9.91
N ASP A 3 7.45 12.19 9.99
CA ASP A 3 6.35 12.99 10.49
C ASP A 3 5.31 13.15 9.37
N PHE A 4 4.30 12.27 9.38
CA PHE A 4 3.20 12.30 8.42
C PHE A 4 2.25 13.49 8.61
N LYS A 5 2.44 14.30 9.67
CA LYS A 5 1.69 15.56 9.87
C LYS A 5 2.38 16.75 9.20
N ASN A 6 3.65 16.61 8.82
CA ASN A 6 4.41 17.66 8.17
C ASN A 6 4.32 17.59 6.64
N LYS A 7 4.59 18.71 5.97
CA LYS A 7 4.35 18.93 4.52
C LYS A 7 5.20 18.09 3.54
N SER A 8 5.92 17.07 4.01
CA SER A 8 6.83 16.25 3.19
C SER A 8 6.13 15.36 2.17
N VAL A 9 4.85 15.04 2.39
CA VAL A 9 4.06 14.07 1.60
C VAL A 9 2.96 14.76 0.75
N PHE A 10 3.20 16.01 0.37
CA PHE A 10 2.33 16.77 -0.54
C PHE A 10 2.94 16.76 -1.95
N LYS A 11 2.09 16.63 -2.97
CA LYS A 11 2.46 16.70 -4.40
C LYS A 11 3.48 15.63 -4.85
N LEU A 12 3.15 14.37 -4.63
CA LEU A 12 3.91 13.21 -5.08
C LEU A 12 3.79 13.02 -6.60
N LYS A 13 4.91 12.77 -7.27
CA LYS A 13 4.97 12.45 -8.71
C LYS A 13 5.54 11.07 -8.91
N LYS A 14 5.03 10.33 -9.90
CA LYS A 14 5.56 9.02 -10.24
C LYS A 14 7.07 9.12 -10.49
N ASN A 15 7.83 8.25 -9.84
CA ASN A 15 9.29 8.21 -9.94
C ASN A 15 9.80 6.79 -9.67
N ASP A 16 10.07 6.06 -10.74
CA ASP A 16 10.47 4.66 -10.64
C ASP A 16 11.88 4.48 -10.06
N ALA A 17 12.74 5.51 -10.06
CA ALA A 17 14.06 5.45 -9.42
C ALA A 17 13.98 5.31 -7.90
N TYR A 18 12.83 5.63 -7.28
CA TYR A 18 12.61 5.37 -5.85
C TYR A 18 12.37 3.88 -5.57
N ALA A 19 12.08 3.06 -6.58
CA ALA A 19 12.02 1.61 -6.43
C ALA A 19 13.39 1.03 -6.04
N ASP A 20 14.46 1.47 -6.71
CA ASP A 20 15.82 1.01 -6.44
C ASP A 20 16.28 1.38 -5.03
N ILE A 21 15.83 2.53 -4.52
CA ILE A 21 16.15 3.03 -3.18
C ILE A 21 15.70 2.06 -2.07
N VAL A 22 14.59 1.34 -2.28
CA VAL A 22 14.03 0.42 -1.29
C VAL A 22 14.31 -1.06 -1.58
N SER A 23 14.98 -1.38 -2.70
CA SER A 23 15.23 -2.76 -3.15
C SER A 23 15.81 -3.68 -2.08
N ALA A 24 16.79 -3.20 -1.31
CA ALA A 24 17.43 -3.95 -0.22
C ALA A 24 16.56 -4.16 1.02
N LEU A 25 15.38 -3.53 1.09
CA LEU A 25 14.41 -3.65 2.19
C LEU A 25 13.27 -4.61 1.89
N LEU A 26 13.16 -5.07 0.64
CA LEU A 26 12.12 -5.97 0.20
C LEU A 26 12.36 -7.38 0.74
N MET A 27 11.27 -8.03 1.15
CA MET A 27 11.30 -9.46 1.43
C MET A 27 11.43 -10.27 0.13
N GLN A 28 11.82 -11.53 0.24
CA GLN A 28 11.79 -12.44 -0.90
C GLN A 28 10.36 -12.52 -1.47
N GLY A 29 10.25 -12.30 -2.79
CA GLY A 29 8.99 -12.26 -3.52
C GLY A 29 8.07 -11.10 -3.16
N GLU A 30 8.55 -10.05 -2.49
CA GLU A 30 7.82 -8.79 -2.36
C GLU A 30 8.07 -7.96 -3.63
N GLU A 31 7.00 -7.53 -4.29
CA GLU A 31 7.06 -6.85 -5.58
C GLU A 31 6.70 -5.37 -5.43
N ILE A 32 7.46 -4.50 -6.11
CA ILE A 32 7.15 -3.07 -6.17
C ILE A 32 6.08 -2.84 -7.22
N VAL A 33 5.00 -2.17 -6.84
CA VAL A 33 3.90 -1.82 -7.74
C VAL A 33 4.12 -0.43 -8.33
N CYS A 34 4.38 0.55 -7.48
CA CYS A 34 4.62 1.92 -7.91
C CYS A 34 5.44 2.71 -6.90
N ALA A 35 6.19 3.69 -7.40
CA ALA A 35 7.03 4.55 -6.60
C ALA A 35 6.77 6.01 -6.95
N PHE A 36 6.76 6.87 -5.93
CA PHE A 36 6.51 8.29 -6.05
C PHE A 36 7.50 9.09 -5.21
N LYS A 37 7.71 10.34 -5.62
CA LYS A 37 8.65 11.27 -5.02
C LYS A 37 8.02 12.66 -4.88
N SER A 38 8.28 13.34 -3.77
CA SER A 38 8.08 14.79 -3.59
C SER A 38 9.41 15.53 -3.79
N MET A 39 9.60 16.75 -3.26
CA MET A 39 10.89 17.45 -3.46
C MET A 39 12.11 16.64 -2.97
N ARG A 40 11.96 15.94 -1.82
CA ARG A 40 13.04 15.17 -1.20
C ARG A 40 12.63 13.76 -0.82
N ASP A 41 11.40 13.62 -0.33
CA ASP A 41 10.92 12.38 0.24
C ASP A 41 10.19 11.57 -0.83
N GLY A 42 9.80 10.34 -0.49
CA GLY A 42 9.05 9.51 -1.42
C GLY A 42 8.28 8.41 -0.72
N VAL A 43 7.51 7.71 -1.53
CA VAL A 43 6.68 6.60 -1.09
C VAL A 43 6.71 5.51 -2.15
N VAL A 44 6.89 4.27 -1.71
CA VAL A 44 6.87 3.08 -2.57
C VAL A 44 5.76 2.16 -2.09
N PHE A 45 4.88 1.77 -3.00
CA PHE A 45 3.84 0.79 -2.77
C PHE A 45 4.34 -0.57 -3.26
N THR A 46 4.28 -1.58 -2.40
CA THR A 46 4.54 -2.98 -2.74
C THR A 46 3.23 -3.78 -2.75
N ASP A 47 3.31 -5.07 -3.03
CA ASP A 47 2.19 -6.01 -2.83
C ASP A 47 1.83 -6.23 -1.34
N ARG A 48 2.65 -5.73 -0.39
CA ARG A 48 2.49 -6.02 1.06
C ARG A 48 2.35 -4.80 1.96
N ARG A 49 2.96 -3.67 1.59
CA ARG A 49 3.05 -2.48 2.45
C ARG A 49 3.34 -1.22 1.67
N ILE A 50 3.17 -0.09 2.33
CA ILE A 50 3.71 1.20 1.90
C ILE A 50 5.06 1.41 2.58
N ILE A 51 6.09 1.81 1.83
CA ILE A 51 7.40 2.19 2.35
C ILE A 51 7.58 3.69 2.12
N ALA A 52 7.54 4.48 3.19
CA ALA A 52 7.81 5.90 3.13
C ALA A 52 9.31 6.17 3.34
N VAL A 53 9.90 7.01 2.50
CA VAL A 53 11.34 7.32 2.44
C VAL A 53 11.54 8.79 2.79
N ASN A 54 12.24 9.07 3.89
CA ASN A 54 12.62 10.42 4.29
C ASN A 54 14.12 10.64 4.09
N VAL A 55 14.46 11.61 3.25
CA VAL A 55 15.85 11.95 2.94
C VAL A 55 16.35 13.00 3.94
N GLN A 56 17.35 12.62 4.73
CA GLN A 56 17.90 13.43 5.83
C GLN A 56 19.25 14.05 5.49
N GLY A 57 19.53 15.18 6.14
CA GLY A 57 20.80 15.90 6.01
C GLY A 57 20.93 16.68 4.70
N ILE A 58 22.04 17.40 4.56
CA ILE A 58 22.28 18.29 3.42
C ILE A 58 22.59 17.50 2.16
N THR A 59 23.36 16.42 2.28
CA THR A 59 23.78 15.57 1.14
C THR A 59 22.71 14.56 0.72
N GLY A 60 21.69 14.33 1.54
CA GLY A 60 20.67 13.30 1.33
C GLY A 60 21.18 11.85 1.43
N SER A 61 22.40 11.65 1.93
CA SER A 61 23.01 10.32 2.05
C SER A 61 22.36 9.48 3.16
N LYS A 62 21.80 10.12 4.19
CA LYS A 62 21.07 9.44 5.26
C LYS A 62 19.59 9.35 4.87
N ARG A 63 19.00 8.17 5.01
CA ARG A 63 17.58 7.92 4.71
C ARG A 63 16.92 7.21 5.89
N ASP A 64 15.72 7.65 6.25
CA ASP A 64 14.84 6.99 7.22
C ASP A 64 13.69 6.34 6.46
N PHE A 65 13.46 5.05 6.74
CA PHE A 65 12.46 4.24 6.06
C PHE A 65 11.37 3.85 7.05
N THR A 66 10.12 4.14 6.72
CA THR A 66 8.96 3.73 7.53
C THR A 66 8.12 2.74 6.74
N SER A 67 8.02 1.51 7.22
CA SER A 67 7.12 0.49 6.66
C SER A 67 5.74 0.58 7.29
N LEU A 68 4.71 0.69 6.46
CA LEU A 68 3.30 0.76 6.84
C LEU A 68 2.57 -0.45 6.25
N PRO A 69 2.41 -1.54 7.02
CA PRO A 69 1.77 -2.76 6.54
C PRO A 69 0.29 -2.54 6.22
N TYR A 70 -0.20 -3.07 5.09
CA TYR A 70 -1.60 -2.94 4.72
C TYR A 70 -2.56 -3.57 5.73
N LYS A 71 -2.18 -4.70 6.34
CA LYS A 71 -2.97 -5.40 7.37
C LYS A 71 -3.30 -4.56 8.61
N ASN A 72 -2.58 -3.46 8.85
CA ASN A 72 -2.80 -2.58 10.00
C ASN A 72 -3.67 -1.36 9.66
N ILE A 73 -4.13 -1.24 8.41
CA ILE A 73 -5.04 -0.19 7.97
C ILE A 73 -6.44 -0.55 8.47
N VAL A 74 -7.08 0.37 9.19
CA VAL A 74 -8.46 0.21 9.66
C VAL A 74 -9.49 0.89 8.76
N ALA A 75 -9.07 1.91 8.02
CA ALA A 75 -9.88 2.57 7.00
C ALA A 75 -8.96 3.27 6.01
N TYR A 76 -9.44 3.45 4.78
CA TYR A 76 -8.78 4.31 3.81
C TYR A 76 -9.82 4.98 2.91
N SER A 77 -9.48 6.14 2.36
CA SER A 77 -10.27 6.91 1.40
C SER A 77 -9.43 7.23 0.18
N VAL A 78 -10.05 7.19 -0.99
CA VAL A 78 -9.41 7.52 -2.27
C VAL A 78 -10.22 8.60 -2.96
N GLU A 79 -9.56 9.69 -3.30
CA GLU A 79 -10.09 10.77 -4.11
C GLU A 79 -9.37 10.79 -5.47
N THR A 80 -10.15 10.78 -6.55
CA THR A 80 -9.62 10.79 -7.92
C THR A 80 -9.46 12.21 -8.44
N ALA A 81 -8.47 12.43 -9.29
CA ALA A 81 -8.35 13.69 -10.03
C ALA A 81 -9.63 14.00 -10.83
N GLY A 82 -10.08 15.24 -10.75
CA GLY A 82 -11.19 15.78 -11.54
C GLY A 82 -10.71 16.47 -12.82
N THR A 83 -11.65 17.10 -13.53
CA THR A 83 -11.33 17.83 -14.77
C THR A 83 -10.54 19.12 -14.52
N PHE A 84 -10.72 19.74 -13.35
CA PHE A 84 -10.10 21.01 -12.99
C PHE A 84 -8.99 20.87 -11.94
N ASP A 85 -9.11 19.89 -11.04
CA ASP A 85 -8.07 19.52 -10.09
C ASP A 85 -7.42 18.22 -10.56
N LEU A 86 -6.15 18.29 -10.93
CA LEU A 86 -5.40 17.15 -11.49
C LEU A 86 -4.77 16.27 -10.41
N ASP A 87 -5.03 16.57 -9.15
CA ASP A 87 -4.45 15.86 -8.03
C ASP A 87 -5.41 14.78 -7.53
N SER A 88 -4.82 13.69 -7.06
CA SER A 88 -5.54 12.57 -6.45
C SER A 88 -5.03 12.39 -5.03
N GLU A 89 -5.90 11.92 -4.15
CA GLU A 89 -5.58 11.80 -2.73
C GLU A 89 -5.85 10.40 -2.21
N LEU A 90 -4.99 9.98 -1.29
CA LEU A 90 -5.14 8.75 -0.52
C LEU A 90 -5.00 9.11 0.96
N GLU A 91 -6.08 8.91 1.71
CA GLU A 91 -6.07 9.03 3.16
C GLU A 91 -6.16 7.64 3.78
N ILE A 92 -5.28 7.33 4.72
CA ILE A 92 -5.18 6.02 5.36
C ILE A 92 -5.19 6.22 6.87
N TYR A 93 -5.97 5.40 7.56
CA TYR A 93 -6.10 5.42 9.01
C TYR A 93 -5.50 4.14 9.58
N PHE A 94 -4.53 4.31 10.47
CA PHE A 94 -3.90 3.24 11.25
C PHE A 94 -4.28 3.38 12.72
N SER A 95 -4.65 2.30 13.40
CA SER A 95 -5.14 2.35 14.79
C SER A 95 -4.20 3.05 15.77
N ALA A 96 -2.88 2.87 15.62
CA ALA A 96 -1.88 3.40 16.56
C ALA A 96 -1.09 4.61 16.02
N LEU A 97 -1.06 4.81 14.69
CA LEU A 97 -0.30 5.88 14.05
C LEU A 97 -1.19 7.09 13.70
N GLY A 98 -2.51 6.88 13.60
CA GLY A 98 -3.47 7.88 13.17
C GLY A 98 -3.57 7.98 11.65
N GLN A 99 -3.95 9.16 11.16
CA GLN A 99 -4.15 9.45 9.74
C GLN A 99 -2.82 9.71 9.03
N VAL A 100 -2.66 9.11 7.86
CA VAL A 100 -1.59 9.37 6.89
C VAL A 100 -2.24 9.78 5.58
N ARG A 101 -1.83 10.92 5.02
CA ARG A 101 -2.35 11.44 3.75
C ARG A 101 -1.23 11.48 2.71
N PHE A 102 -1.54 11.01 1.51
CA PHE A 102 -0.72 11.11 0.32
C PHE A 102 -1.49 11.90 -0.73
N GLU A 103 -0.89 12.97 -1.25
CA GLU A 103 -1.43 13.73 -2.36
C GLU A 103 -0.53 13.52 -3.58
N PHE A 104 -1.10 13.10 -4.70
CA PHE A 104 -0.39 12.79 -5.93
C PHE A 104 -0.79 13.75 -7.04
N THR A 105 0.17 14.13 -7.87
CA THR A 105 -0.04 15.03 -9.00
C THR A 105 0.17 14.31 -10.33
N GLY A 106 -0.67 14.63 -11.32
CA GLY A 106 -0.59 14.04 -12.65
C GLY A 106 -1.05 12.58 -12.68
N ALA A 107 -0.59 11.83 -13.68
CA ALA A 107 -1.05 10.45 -13.91
C ALA A 107 -0.66 9.52 -12.76
N THR A 108 -1.63 9.22 -11.90
CA THR A 108 -1.49 8.35 -10.73
C THR A 108 -2.48 7.20 -10.86
N PRO A 109 -2.03 5.93 -10.76
CA PRO A 109 -2.92 4.78 -10.83
C PRO A 109 -3.67 4.57 -9.49
N ILE A 110 -4.42 5.59 -9.04
CA ILE A 110 -5.01 5.63 -7.70
C ILE A 110 -6.04 4.51 -7.48
N GLN A 111 -6.76 4.10 -8.52
CA GLN A 111 -7.67 2.95 -8.47
C GLN A 111 -6.91 1.63 -8.29
N HIS A 112 -5.72 1.48 -8.90
CA HIS A 112 -4.90 0.29 -8.70
C HIS A 112 -4.36 0.23 -7.26
N ILE A 113 -3.94 1.37 -6.72
CA ILE A 113 -3.53 1.47 -5.30
C ILE A 113 -4.71 1.10 -4.37
N SER A 114 -5.93 1.55 -4.68
CA SER A 114 -7.15 1.16 -3.95
C SER A 114 -7.40 -0.35 -3.98
N LEU A 115 -7.21 -1.00 -5.14
CA LEU A 115 -7.36 -2.45 -5.29
C LEU A 115 -6.34 -3.21 -4.44
N LEU A 116 -5.07 -2.81 -4.47
CA LEU A 116 -4.01 -3.40 -3.64
C LEU A 116 -4.34 -3.35 -2.14
N ILE A 117 -4.74 -2.17 -1.66
CA ILE A 117 -5.11 -1.99 -0.25
C ILE A 117 -6.35 -2.83 0.07
N SER A 118 -7.36 -2.85 -0.81
CA SER A 118 -8.57 -3.66 -0.64
C SER A 118 -8.28 -5.15 -0.57
N GLU A 119 -7.44 -5.66 -1.45
CA GLU A 119 -7.08 -7.08 -1.48
C GLU A 119 -6.35 -7.49 -0.19
N ALA A 120 -5.44 -6.65 0.29
CA ALA A 120 -4.73 -6.92 1.53
C ALA A 120 -5.62 -6.88 2.78
N ILE A 121 -6.64 -6.01 2.82
CA ILE A 121 -7.56 -5.88 3.96
C ILE A 121 -8.69 -6.91 3.91
N PHE A 122 -9.29 -7.13 2.73
CA PHE A 122 -10.53 -7.90 2.57
C PHE A 122 -10.32 -9.26 1.88
N GLY A 123 -9.27 -9.42 1.07
CA GLY A 123 -9.05 -10.57 0.19
C GLY A 123 -8.81 -11.90 0.91
N SER A 124 -8.34 -11.87 2.16
CA SER A 124 -8.16 -13.08 2.98
C SER A 124 -9.48 -13.71 3.46
N THR A 125 -10.62 -13.06 3.24
CA THR A 125 -11.94 -13.56 3.68
C THR A 125 -12.60 -14.50 2.66
N ALA A 126 -12.14 -14.54 1.41
CA ALA A 126 -12.81 -15.27 0.32
C ALA A 126 -12.44 -16.76 0.21
N GLN A 127 -11.30 -17.21 0.77
CA GLN A 127 -10.87 -18.62 0.67
C GLN A 127 -11.41 -19.52 1.78
N ALA A 128 -11.91 -18.98 2.89
CA ALA A 128 -12.42 -19.78 4.01
C ALA A 128 -13.79 -20.44 3.74
N THR A 129 -14.55 -20.00 2.73
CA THR A 129 -15.91 -20.50 2.46
C THR A 129 -15.96 -21.59 1.36
N ARG A 130 -14.83 -21.95 0.75
CA ARG A 130 -14.80 -22.96 -0.33
C ARG A 130 -14.32 -24.36 0.10
N SER A 131 -13.93 -24.56 1.36
CA SER A 131 -13.39 -25.84 1.84
C SER A 131 -14.31 -26.66 2.76
N SER A 132 -15.57 -26.26 2.98
CA SER A 132 -16.53 -27.02 3.82
C SER A 132 -17.64 -27.76 3.04
N GLY A 133 -17.53 -27.86 1.71
CA GLY A 133 -18.53 -28.50 0.85
C GLY A 133 -18.02 -29.75 0.11
N SER A 134 -17.50 -30.75 0.81
CA SER A 134 -17.47 -32.13 0.29
C SER A 134 -17.70 -33.12 1.43
N ALA A 135 -18.93 -33.13 1.94
CA ALA A 135 -19.45 -34.22 2.74
C ALA A 135 -19.79 -35.39 1.80
N ASP A 136 -18.96 -36.42 1.90
CA ASP A 136 -19.39 -37.81 2.13
C ASP A 136 -20.66 -38.28 1.39
N GLY A 137 -20.45 -39.01 0.30
CA GLY A 137 -21.49 -39.62 -0.53
C GLY A 137 -21.20 -41.08 -0.90
N GLY A 138 -20.44 -41.82 -0.09
CA GLY A 138 -20.16 -43.24 -0.30
C GLY A 138 -21.03 -44.14 0.58
N ALA A 139 -21.96 -44.86 -0.02
CA ALA A 139 -23.04 -45.65 0.59
C ALA A 139 -22.62 -46.63 1.72
N PRO A 140 -23.53 -46.93 2.68
CA PRO A 140 -23.26 -47.92 3.74
C PRO A 140 -23.15 -49.34 3.17
N PRO A 141 -22.41 -50.25 3.83
CA PRO A 141 -22.27 -51.62 3.35
C PRO A 141 -23.59 -52.38 3.44
N ILE A 142 -23.95 -53.08 2.37
CA ILE A 142 -25.12 -53.95 2.31
C ILE A 142 -24.78 -55.29 2.98
N PRO A 143 -25.54 -55.77 3.97
CA PRO A 143 -25.31 -57.08 4.55
C PRO A 143 -25.99 -58.17 3.72
N ARG A 144 -25.21 -59.16 3.25
CA ARG A 144 -25.50 -60.60 3.31
C ARG A 144 -24.29 -61.41 2.83
#